data_AF-A0A1C3ULU4-F1
#
_entry.id   AF-A0A1C3ULU4-F1
#
_cell.length_a   1.000
_cell.length_b   1.000
_cell.length_c   1.000
_cell.angle_alpha   90.00
_cell.angle_beta   90.00
_cell.angle_gamma   90.00
#
_symmetry.space_group_name_H-M   'P 1'
#
loop_
_entity.id
_entity.type
_entity.pdbx_description
1 polymer ?
#
loop_
_entity_poly.entity_id
_entity_poly.type
_entity_poly.pdbx_seq_one_letter_code
_entity_poly.pdbx_strand_id
1 'polypeptide(L)'
;MQRYWVQSMRRSADSARRMLAKQVAVAPFLPWDLRRKAIASHMKTASAQHLEARYAAIDYCMAVERPPQRQGQLGPIWQFWAQGVEKAPPLVQTCLRSVEMNACGRKRIVLTTDTVGDYLDLPGRVMDRIPFWGWTKFSNLLRLMLLARHGGTWIDATVLIDRAIPTWIEERDFFVFRWPYDPRILATWFMHARSETPLVVAINAAYQDYWLRAEKPGDYFMFHYLFEAVVLSQLRLSKLWKDVPFHSAATPHELQALLGHPFEYDLYRSILDRSWIQKLTHKFETTMPSSAPTFISRLSEGLPLAPPHLEG
;
A
#
# COMPACT_ATOMS: atom_id res chain seq x y z
N MET A 1 33.49 -20.07 19.08
CA MET A 1 33.75 -18.64 19.35
C MET A 1 34.21 -17.86 18.11
N GLN A 2 35.24 -18.27 17.37
CA GLN A 2 35.79 -17.51 16.22
C GLN A 2 34.77 -17.18 15.10
N ARG A 3 33.89 -18.13 14.73
CA ARG A 3 32.81 -17.88 13.74
C ARG A 3 31.76 -16.86 14.22
N TYR A 4 31.49 -16.80 15.52
CA TYR A 4 30.58 -15.83 16.12
C TYR A 4 31.18 -14.41 16.12
N TRP A 5 32.47 -14.29 16.44
CA TRP A 5 33.20 -13.02 16.35
C TRP A 5 33.25 -12.47 14.92
N VAL A 6 33.54 -13.34 13.94
CA VAL A 6 33.56 -12.94 12.51
C VAL A 6 32.16 -12.53 12.01
N GLN A 7 31.09 -13.22 12.42
CA GLN A 7 29.72 -12.81 12.07
C GLN A 7 29.30 -11.50 12.75
N SER A 8 29.67 -11.30 14.02
CA SER A 8 29.40 -10.06 14.75
C SER A 8 30.12 -8.86 14.12
N MET A 9 31.42 -9.02 13.79
CA MET A 9 32.21 -7.99 13.11
C MET A 9 31.66 -7.66 11.71
N ARG A 10 31.24 -8.66 10.93
CA ARG A 10 30.58 -8.45 9.62
C ARG A 10 29.27 -7.67 9.77
N ARG A 11 28.41 -8.04 10.73
CA ARG A 11 27.15 -7.32 10.99
C ARG A 11 27.37 -5.88 11.43
N SER A 12 28.39 -5.63 12.26
CA SER A 12 28.78 -4.28 12.70
C SER A 12 29.30 -3.44 11.53
N ALA A 13 30.17 -4.00 10.70
CA ALA A 13 30.68 -3.33 9.50
C ALA A 13 29.58 -3.02 8.48
N ASP A 14 28.63 -3.94 8.27
CA ASP A 14 27.47 -3.71 7.39
C ASP A 14 26.49 -2.68 7.97
N SER A 15 26.37 -2.58 9.29
CA SER A 15 25.61 -1.53 9.96
C SER A 15 26.24 -0.15 9.73
N ALA A 16 27.55 -0.02 9.99
CA ALA A 16 28.29 1.22 9.79
C ALA A 16 28.27 1.66 8.32
N ARG A 17 28.45 0.73 7.37
CA ARG A 17 28.33 1.00 5.93
C ARG A 17 26.94 1.50 5.55
N ARG A 18 25.88 0.87 6.06
CA ARG A 18 24.49 1.30 5.80
C ARG A 18 24.21 2.69 6.36
N MET A 19 24.73 3.02 7.54
CA MET A 19 24.59 4.33 8.16
C MET A 19 25.31 5.41 7.33
N LEU A 20 26.56 5.17 6.95
CA LEU A 20 27.33 6.09 6.12
C LEU A 20 26.67 6.28 4.74
N ALA A 21 26.26 5.20 4.08
CA ALA A 21 25.57 5.25 2.80
C ALA A 21 24.29 6.10 2.90
N LYS A 22 23.54 5.97 3.99
CA LYS A 22 22.35 6.79 4.22
C LYS A 22 22.68 8.27 4.41
N GLN A 23 23.75 8.60 5.13
CA GLN A 23 24.19 9.99 5.30
C GLN A 23 24.64 10.62 3.97
N VAL A 24 25.39 9.87 3.16
CA VAL A 24 25.82 10.30 1.82
C VAL A 24 24.61 10.47 0.90
N ALA A 25 23.68 9.52 0.88
CA ALA A 25 22.50 9.52 0.00
C ALA A 25 21.65 10.79 0.15
N VAL A 26 21.54 11.32 1.37
CA VAL A 26 20.67 12.46 1.68
C VAL A 26 21.37 13.82 1.71
N ALA A 27 22.69 13.89 1.46
CA ALA A 27 23.49 15.11 1.57
C ALA A 27 23.35 16.01 0.31
N PRO A 28 22.56 17.09 0.35
CA PRO A 28 22.16 17.83 -0.86
C PRO A 28 23.33 18.54 -1.57
N PHE A 29 24.44 18.78 -0.86
CA PHE A 29 25.66 19.39 -1.40
C PHE A 29 26.55 18.41 -2.17
N LEU A 30 26.28 17.10 -2.10
CA LEU A 30 27.03 16.10 -2.85
C LEU A 30 26.44 15.90 -4.27
N PRO A 31 27.29 15.70 -5.29
CA PRO A 31 26.88 15.33 -6.64
C PRO A 31 25.89 14.16 -6.65
N TRP A 32 24.90 14.22 -7.55
CA TRP A 32 23.89 13.17 -7.67
C TRP A 32 24.50 11.79 -7.87
N ASP A 33 25.53 11.64 -8.71
CA ASP A 33 26.15 10.33 -8.96
C ASP A 33 26.73 9.67 -7.70
N LEU A 34 27.24 10.47 -6.75
CA LEU A 34 27.71 9.96 -5.47
C LEU A 34 26.56 9.54 -4.57
N ARG A 35 25.50 10.36 -4.49
CA ARG A 35 24.28 10.03 -3.75
C ARG A 35 23.62 8.77 -4.29
N ARG A 36 23.50 8.66 -5.62
CA ARG A 36 22.96 7.49 -6.33
C ARG A 36 23.70 6.22 -5.97
N LYS A 37 25.04 6.25 -6.02
CA LYS A 37 25.88 5.11 -5.60
C LYS A 37 25.66 4.73 -4.14
N ALA A 38 25.44 5.71 -3.26
CA ALA A 38 25.15 5.45 -1.85
C ALA A 38 23.78 4.80 -1.62
N ILE A 39 22.73 5.26 -2.33
CA ILE A 39 21.40 4.61 -2.32
C ILE A 39 21.52 3.17 -2.81
N ALA A 40 22.20 2.96 -3.96
CA ALA A 40 22.42 1.63 -4.52
C ALA A 40 23.17 0.71 -3.54
N SER A 41 24.20 1.24 -2.86
CA SER A 41 24.94 0.50 -1.83
C SER A 41 24.05 0.12 -0.65
N HIS A 42 23.18 1.03 -0.19
CA HIS A 42 22.23 0.76 0.89
C HIS A 42 21.22 -0.32 0.48
N MET A 43 20.59 -0.19 -0.69
CA MET A 43 19.63 -1.16 -1.20
C MET A 43 20.26 -2.55 -1.36
N LYS A 44 21.44 -2.64 -1.96
CA LYS A 44 22.17 -3.90 -2.16
C LYS A 44 22.48 -4.62 -0.84
N THR A 45 22.80 -3.86 0.21
CA THR A 45 23.14 -4.41 1.53
C THR A 45 21.90 -4.66 2.41
N ALA A 46 20.78 -3.99 2.12
CA ALA A 46 19.50 -4.23 2.79
C ALA A 46 18.81 -5.50 2.25
N SER A 47 18.84 -5.72 0.94
CA SER A 47 18.35 -6.94 0.30
C SER A 47 18.95 -7.15 -1.10
N ALA A 48 19.23 -8.42 -1.43
CA ALA A 48 19.70 -8.82 -2.76
C ALA A 48 18.57 -9.28 -3.71
N GLN A 49 17.32 -9.25 -3.26
CA GLN A 49 16.18 -9.64 -4.10
C GLN A 49 15.85 -8.55 -5.11
N HIS A 50 15.67 -8.94 -6.39
CA HIS A 50 15.28 -8.06 -7.49
C HIS A 50 16.15 -6.80 -7.65
N LEU A 51 17.48 -6.93 -7.50
CA LEU A 51 18.43 -5.80 -7.53
C LEU A 51 18.32 -4.94 -8.78
N GLU A 52 18.07 -5.53 -9.95
CA GLU A 52 17.91 -4.79 -11.20
C GLU A 52 16.70 -3.84 -11.13
N ALA A 53 15.55 -4.33 -10.67
CA ALA A 53 14.35 -3.51 -10.49
C ALA A 53 14.54 -2.42 -9.43
N ARG A 54 15.27 -2.73 -8.35
CA ARG A 54 15.64 -1.75 -7.32
C ARG A 54 16.52 -0.64 -7.87
N TYR A 55 17.52 -0.98 -8.69
CA TYR A 55 18.38 0.02 -9.30
C TYR A 55 17.64 0.89 -10.30
N ALA A 56 16.75 0.29 -11.11
CA ALA A 56 15.86 1.06 -11.98
C ALA A 56 15.02 2.07 -11.18
N ALA A 57 14.52 1.68 -10.00
CA ALA A 57 13.76 2.57 -9.12
C ALA A 57 14.52 3.83 -8.67
N ILE A 58 15.85 3.78 -8.59
CA ILE A 58 16.67 4.92 -8.17
C ILE A 58 16.65 6.04 -9.21
N ASP A 59 16.62 5.70 -10.50
CA ASP A 59 16.66 6.71 -11.56
C ASP A 59 15.35 7.52 -11.63
N TYR A 60 14.21 6.87 -11.34
CA TYR A 60 12.90 7.54 -11.29
C TYR A 60 12.73 8.48 -10.09
N CYS A 61 13.51 8.33 -9.02
CA CYS A 61 13.39 9.21 -7.85
C CYS A 61 14.06 10.58 -8.05
N MET A 62 14.85 10.76 -9.12
CA MET A 62 15.44 12.06 -9.47
C MET A 62 14.37 13.13 -9.79
N ALA A 63 13.24 12.72 -10.35
CA ALA A 63 12.14 13.61 -10.71
C ALA A 63 11.41 14.18 -9.49
N VAL A 64 11.74 13.71 -8.28
CA VAL A 64 11.13 14.19 -7.04
C VAL A 64 11.74 15.53 -6.65
N GLU A 65 11.01 16.60 -6.96
CA GLU A 65 11.31 17.94 -6.47
C GLU A 65 11.16 18.03 -4.93
N ARG A 66 11.51 19.19 -4.36
CA ARG A 66 11.29 19.44 -2.94
C ARG A 66 9.79 19.36 -2.64
N PRO A 67 9.35 18.41 -1.80
CA PRO A 67 7.94 18.26 -1.54
C PRO A 67 7.38 19.49 -0.81
N PRO A 68 6.09 19.83 -1.02
CA PRO A 68 5.47 21.02 -0.47
C PRO A 68 5.55 21.09 1.08
N GLN A 69 5.36 22.31 1.61
CA GLN A 69 5.44 22.60 3.06
C GLN A 69 4.09 22.68 3.77
N ARG A 70 2.98 22.57 3.03
CA ARG A 70 1.63 22.80 3.56
C ARG A 70 1.04 21.53 4.16
N GLN A 71 0.19 21.71 5.16
CA GLN A 71 -0.75 20.69 5.62
C GLN A 71 -1.99 20.76 4.75
N GLY A 72 -2.28 19.65 4.07
CA GLY A 72 -3.47 19.54 3.25
C GLY A 72 -4.71 19.06 4.00
N GLN A 73 -5.77 18.83 3.23
CA GLN A 73 -7.08 18.46 3.75
C GLN A 73 -7.19 16.95 3.99
N LEU A 74 -8.16 16.52 4.80
CA LEU A 74 -8.39 15.11 5.12
C LEU A 74 -8.76 14.28 3.90
N GLY A 75 -9.56 14.85 2.98
CA GLY A 75 -10.09 14.17 1.80
C GLY A 75 -11.12 13.06 2.10
N PRO A 76 -11.74 12.50 1.04
CA PRO A 76 -12.74 11.45 1.14
C PRO A 76 -12.11 10.06 1.33
N ILE A 77 -12.94 9.03 1.45
CA ILE A 77 -12.52 7.63 1.33
C ILE A 77 -12.58 7.24 -0.14
N TRP A 78 -11.44 6.82 -0.70
CA TRP A 78 -11.29 6.42 -2.10
C TRP A 78 -11.30 4.90 -2.22
N GLN A 79 -12.12 4.39 -3.13
CA GLN A 79 -12.07 3.01 -3.59
C GLN A 79 -12.13 3.00 -5.12
N PHE A 80 -11.67 1.92 -5.74
CA PHE A 80 -11.68 1.78 -7.20
C PHE A 80 -12.05 0.36 -7.61
N TRP A 81 -12.98 0.27 -8.56
CA TRP A 81 -13.26 -0.95 -9.30
C TRP A 81 -13.55 -0.58 -10.74
N ALA A 82 -12.66 -1.00 -11.66
CA ALA A 82 -12.66 -0.52 -13.05
C ALA A 82 -14.03 -0.65 -13.72
N GLN A 83 -14.71 -1.79 -13.51
CA GLN A 83 -16.00 -2.11 -14.14
C GLN A 83 -17.22 -1.57 -13.39
N GLY A 84 -17.05 -0.89 -12.25
CA GLY A 84 -18.14 -0.45 -11.37
C GLY A 84 -18.62 -1.52 -10.37
N VAL A 85 -19.25 -1.05 -9.29
CA VAL A 85 -19.66 -1.87 -8.14
C VAL A 85 -20.55 -3.04 -8.55
N GLU A 86 -21.53 -2.79 -9.42
CA GLU A 86 -22.50 -3.80 -9.88
C GLU A 86 -21.84 -5.00 -10.58
N LYS A 87 -20.69 -4.78 -11.24
CA LYS A 87 -19.94 -5.83 -11.93
C LYS A 87 -18.83 -6.43 -11.07
N ALA A 88 -18.66 -5.96 -9.84
CA ALA A 88 -17.67 -6.52 -8.93
C ALA A 88 -18.12 -7.90 -8.42
N PRO A 89 -17.19 -8.83 -8.14
CA PRO A 89 -17.54 -10.11 -7.51
C PRO A 89 -18.29 -9.90 -6.19
N PRO A 90 -19.21 -10.80 -5.78
CA PRO A 90 -20.04 -10.60 -4.59
C PRO A 90 -19.23 -10.28 -3.32
N LEU A 91 -18.12 -10.98 -3.08
CA LEU A 91 -17.21 -10.67 -1.96
C LEU A 91 -16.69 -9.23 -1.99
N VAL A 92 -16.39 -8.71 -3.18
CA VAL A 92 -15.91 -7.33 -3.38
C VAL A 92 -17.05 -6.34 -3.10
N GLN A 93 -18.28 -6.65 -3.51
CA GLN A 93 -19.45 -5.84 -3.18
C GLN A 93 -19.68 -5.76 -1.66
N THR A 94 -19.54 -6.89 -0.94
CA THR A 94 -19.59 -6.90 0.52
C THR A 94 -18.52 -6.02 1.15
N CYS A 95 -17.28 -6.09 0.66
CA CYS A 95 -16.19 -5.23 1.12
C CYS A 95 -16.49 -3.74 0.89
N LEU A 96 -16.92 -3.39 -0.32
CA LEU A 96 -17.33 -2.03 -0.70
C LEU A 96 -18.45 -1.50 0.21
N ARG A 97 -19.48 -2.31 0.47
CA ARG A 97 -20.60 -1.99 1.37
C ARG A 97 -20.14 -1.81 2.82
N SER A 98 -19.20 -2.62 3.29
CA SER A 98 -18.66 -2.49 4.65
C SER A 98 -18.00 -1.12 4.89
N VAL A 99 -17.34 -0.58 3.86
CA VAL A 99 -16.72 0.76 3.93
C VAL A 99 -17.78 1.87 3.91
N GLU A 100 -18.85 1.70 3.13
CA GLU A 100 -19.98 2.63 3.12
C GLU A 100 -20.69 2.72 4.47
N MET A 101 -21.01 1.58 5.08
CA MET A 101 -21.67 1.51 6.38
C MET A 101 -20.83 2.13 7.51
N ASN A 102 -19.51 2.09 7.36
CA ASN A 102 -18.55 2.56 8.36
C ASN A 102 -17.87 3.89 7.98
N ALA A 103 -18.41 4.62 7.01
CA ALA A 103 -17.82 5.88 6.57
C ALA A 103 -18.00 7.02 7.60
N CYS A 104 -18.93 6.89 8.54
CA CYS A 104 -19.14 7.79 9.68
C CYS A 104 -19.13 9.29 9.31
N GLY A 105 -19.87 9.66 8.27
CA GLY A 105 -19.98 11.04 7.79
C GLY A 105 -18.88 11.49 6.82
N ARG A 106 -17.82 10.69 6.62
CA ARG A 106 -16.85 10.95 5.54
C ARG A 106 -17.45 10.56 4.19
N LYS A 107 -17.28 11.43 3.19
CA LYS A 107 -17.65 11.12 1.81
C LYS A 107 -16.86 9.89 1.34
N ARG A 108 -17.56 8.87 0.84
CA ARG A 108 -16.98 7.72 0.16
C ARG A 108 -17.17 7.87 -1.34
N ILE A 109 -16.11 7.60 -2.11
CA ILE A 109 -16.12 7.68 -3.57
C ILE A 109 -15.55 6.39 -4.14
N VAL A 110 -16.36 5.69 -4.94
CA VAL A 110 -15.92 4.52 -5.70
C VAL A 110 -15.74 4.91 -7.16
N LEU A 111 -14.51 4.88 -7.61
CA LEU A 111 -14.15 5.25 -8.97
C LEU A 111 -14.24 4.04 -9.92
N THR A 112 -14.63 4.33 -11.16
CA THR A 112 -14.57 3.41 -12.31
C THR A 112 -13.60 3.96 -13.36
N THR A 113 -13.45 3.26 -14.49
CA THR A 113 -12.73 3.82 -15.66
C THR A 113 -13.38 5.09 -16.20
N ASP A 114 -14.68 5.25 -16.00
CA ASP A 114 -15.46 6.32 -16.63
C ASP A 114 -15.47 7.57 -15.75
N THR A 115 -15.38 7.40 -14.43
CA THR A 115 -15.43 8.52 -13.46
C THR A 115 -14.05 8.98 -12.98
N VAL A 116 -12.97 8.29 -13.35
CA VAL A 116 -11.63 8.66 -12.87
C VAL A 116 -11.19 10.04 -13.37
N GLY A 117 -11.62 10.41 -14.58
CA GLY A 117 -11.33 11.71 -15.20
C GLY A 117 -11.96 12.90 -14.47
N ASP A 118 -13.02 12.68 -13.70
CA ASP A 118 -13.69 13.73 -12.92
C ASP A 118 -12.81 14.27 -11.77
N TYR A 119 -11.82 13.46 -11.35
CA TYR A 119 -10.99 13.75 -10.18
C TYR A 119 -9.51 13.96 -10.52
N LEU A 120 -9.05 13.40 -11.64
CA LEU A 120 -7.66 13.40 -12.05
C LEU A 120 -7.50 13.74 -13.51
N ASP A 121 -6.45 14.51 -13.79
CA ASP A 121 -5.94 14.68 -15.14
C ASP A 121 -4.96 13.53 -15.43
N LEU A 122 -5.42 12.52 -16.16
CA LEU A 122 -4.62 11.36 -16.56
C LEU A 122 -4.06 11.60 -17.96
N PRO A 123 -2.73 11.61 -18.16
CA PRO A 123 -2.16 11.67 -19.50
C PRO A 123 -2.69 10.50 -20.35
N GLY A 124 -3.15 10.77 -21.58
CA GLY A 124 -3.78 9.75 -22.43
C GLY A 124 -2.95 8.46 -22.56
N ARG A 125 -1.63 8.60 -22.65
CA ARG A 125 -0.66 7.48 -22.72
C ARG A 125 -0.71 6.53 -21.50
N VAL A 126 -1.23 6.95 -20.34
CA VAL A 126 -1.40 6.10 -19.16
C VAL A 126 -2.52 5.09 -19.39
N MET A 127 -3.64 5.51 -19.98
CA MET A 127 -4.79 4.64 -20.23
C MET A 127 -4.45 3.58 -21.28
N ASP A 128 -3.73 3.95 -22.33
CA ASP A 128 -3.27 3.03 -23.40
C ASP A 128 -2.36 1.91 -22.88
N ARG A 129 -1.69 2.13 -21.73
CA ARG A 129 -0.77 1.15 -21.12
C ARG A 129 -1.48 0.12 -20.24
N ILE A 130 -2.74 0.34 -19.85
CA ILE A 130 -3.47 -0.54 -18.93
C ILE A 130 -3.54 -2.00 -19.41
N PRO A 131 -3.85 -2.31 -20.68
CA PRO A 131 -3.88 -3.70 -21.16
C PRO A 131 -2.55 -4.44 -20.95
N PHE A 132 -1.43 -3.73 -20.99
CA PHE A 132 -0.10 -4.28 -20.85
C PHE A 132 0.39 -4.31 -19.39
N TRP A 133 0.04 -3.29 -18.60
CA TRP A 133 0.55 -3.09 -17.24
C TRP A 133 -0.35 -3.69 -16.15
N GLY A 134 -1.64 -3.80 -16.46
CA GLY A 134 -2.68 -4.36 -15.62
C GLY A 134 -3.24 -3.40 -14.59
N TRP A 135 -4.50 -3.66 -14.20
CA TRP A 135 -5.27 -2.87 -13.24
C TRP A 135 -4.61 -2.74 -11.87
N THR A 136 -3.85 -3.75 -11.43
CA THR A 136 -3.15 -3.69 -10.14
C THR A 136 -2.13 -2.56 -10.10
N LYS A 137 -1.29 -2.44 -11.14
CA LYS A 137 -0.32 -1.35 -11.22
C LYS A 137 -1.02 -0.01 -11.43
N PHE A 138 -2.07 0.03 -12.25
CA PHE A 138 -2.83 1.27 -12.48
C PHE A 138 -3.48 1.78 -11.20
N SER A 139 -4.07 0.91 -10.38
CA SER A 139 -4.65 1.29 -9.09
C SER A 139 -3.60 1.87 -8.12
N ASN A 140 -2.34 1.44 -8.22
CA ASN A 140 -1.25 2.05 -7.47
C ASN A 140 -0.97 3.49 -7.94
N LEU A 141 -1.03 3.77 -9.24
CA LEU A 141 -0.88 5.11 -9.78
C LEU A 141 -2.05 5.99 -9.35
N LEU A 142 -3.27 5.52 -9.59
CA LEU A 142 -4.51 6.19 -9.23
C LEU A 142 -4.53 6.62 -7.77
N ARG A 143 -4.21 5.71 -6.83
CA ARG A 143 -4.23 6.05 -5.41
C ARG A 143 -3.23 7.14 -5.05
N LEU A 144 -2.04 7.14 -5.65
CA LEU A 144 -1.03 8.14 -5.35
C LEU A 144 -1.44 9.51 -5.89
N MET A 145 -2.00 9.56 -7.10
CA MET A 145 -2.49 10.79 -7.69
C MET A 145 -3.65 11.39 -6.87
N LEU A 146 -4.61 10.57 -6.43
CA LEU A 146 -5.72 11.00 -5.58
C LEU A 146 -5.22 11.52 -4.23
N LEU A 147 -4.41 10.74 -3.52
CA LEU A 147 -3.93 11.11 -2.20
C LEU A 147 -3.02 12.34 -2.24
N ALA A 148 -2.16 12.47 -3.27
CA ALA A 148 -1.33 13.66 -3.43
C ALA A 148 -2.17 14.93 -3.65
N ARG A 149 -3.21 14.85 -4.47
CA ARG A 149 -4.03 16.00 -4.88
C ARG A 149 -5.11 16.36 -3.87
N HIS A 150 -5.84 15.37 -3.39
CA HIS A 150 -7.09 15.54 -2.62
C HIS A 150 -6.96 15.05 -1.17
N GLY A 151 -5.86 14.40 -0.81
CA GLY A 151 -5.77 13.65 0.43
C GLY A 151 -6.75 12.48 0.42
N GLY A 152 -7.07 11.97 1.60
CA GLY A 152 -8.08 10.95 1.78
C GLY A 152 -7.54 9.69 2.42
N THR A 153 -8.39 8.67 2.40
CA THR A 153 -8.00 7.29 2.72
C THR A 153 -8.29 6.42 1.51
N TRP A 154 -7.24 5.89 0.88
CA TRP A 154 -7.40 4.81 -0.07
C TRP A 154 -7.66 3.49 0.67
N ILE A 155 -8.71 2.79 0.26
CA ILE A 155 -9.06 1.44 0.73
C ILE A 155 -9.32 0.58 -0.51
N ASP A 156 -8.51 -0.45 -0.72
CA ASP A 156 -8.73 -1.40 -1.83
C ASP A 156 -10.17 -1.96 -1.78
N ALA A 157 -10.79 -2.20 -2.94
CA ALA A 157 -12.16 -2.71 -3.03
C ALA A 157 -12.37 -4.09 -2.38
N THR A 158 -11.29 -4.79 -2.06
CA THR A 158 -11.28 -6.12 -1.40
C THR A 158 -10.98 -6.03 0.10
N VAL A 159 -11.05 -4.84 0.68
CA VAL A 159 -10.86 -4.63 2.12
C VAL A 159 -12.22 -4.56 2.79
N LEU A 160 -12.43 -5.44 3.76
CA LEU A 160 -13.55 -5.45 4.68
C LEU A 160 -13.19 -4.61 5.91
N ILE A 161 -14.08 -3.71 6.35
CA ILE A 161 -13.96 -3.04 7.65
C ILE A 161 -15.20 -3.29 8.51
N ASP A 162 -14.99 -3.51 9.81
CA ASP A 162 -16.07 -3.82 10.77
C ASP A 162 -16.52 -2.57 11.56
N ARG A 163 -15.71 -1.51 11.55
CA ARG A 163 -16.00 -0.22 12.21
C ARG A 163 -15.31 0.92 11.48
N ALA A 164 -15.63 2.15 11.89
CA ALA A 164 -15.04 3.37 11.36
C ALA A 164 -13.51 3.34 11.37
N ILE A 165 -12.89 4.08 10.43
CA ILE A 165 -11.45 4.33 10.47
C ILE A 165 -11.13 4.99 11.81
N PRO A 166 -10.18 4.44 12.61
CA PRO A 166 -9.84 5.02 13.89
C PRO A 166 -9.40 6.49 13.77
N THR A 167 -9.94 7.35 14.64
CA THR A 167 -9.64 8.80 14.64
C THR A 167 -8.15 9.10 14.72
N TRP A 168 -7.39 8.31 15.47
CA TRP A 168 -5.93 8.47 15.57
C TRP A 168 -5.19 8.26 14.25
N ILE A 169 -5.77 7.56 13.27
CA ILE A 169 -5.25 7.46 11.89
C ILE A 169 -5.59 8.74 11.12
N GLU A 170 -6.83 9.23 11.24
CA GLU A 170 -7.30 10.42 10.53
C GLU A 170 -6.61 11.72 11.00
N GLU A 171 -6.15 11.74 12.23
CA GLU A 171 -5.34 12.83 12.81
C GLU A 171 -3.90 12.86 12.29
N ARG A 172 -3.45 11.85 11.53
CA ARG A 172 -2.08 11.80 10.97
C ARG A 172 -2.02 12.43 9.59
N ASP A 173 -0.86 13.01 9.28
CA ASP A 173 -0.54 13.47 7.93
C ASP A 173 -0.38 12.30 6.94
N PHE A 174 0.09 11.15 7.43
CA PHE A 174 0.31 9.94 6.65
C PHE A 174 0.22 8.69 7.52
N PHE A 175 -0.44 7.66 7.00
CA PHE A 175 -0.44 6.34 7.63
C PHE A 175 -0.58 5.23 6.58
N VAL A 176 0.16 4.13 6.81
CA VAL A 176 0.07 2.88 6.06
C VAL A 176 0.33 1.71 7.01
N PHE A 177 -0.28 0.55 6.74
CA PHE A 177 0.20 -0.69 7.35
C PHE A 177 1.56 -1.06 6.78
N ARG A 178 2.37 -1.80 7.56
CA ARG A 178 3.76 -2.13 7.24
C ARG A 178 3.99 -3.62 7.23
N TRP A 179 4.76 -4.09 6.25
CA TRP A 179 5.30 -5.44 6.26
C TRP A 179 6.69 -5.40 6.90
N PRO A 180 7.02 -6.34 7.80
CA PRO A 180 8.35 -6.39 8.41
C PRO A 180 9.40 -7.08 7.52
N TYR A 181 9.02 -7.55 6.32
CA TYR A 181 9.85 -8.39 5.46
C TYR A 181 10.04 -7.81 4.07
N ASP A 182 11.30 -7.76 3.64
CA ASP A 182 11.67 -7.46 2.25
C ASP A 182 10.97 -8.39 1.24
N PRO A 183 10.58 -7.93 0.04
CA PRO A 183 10.72 -6.58 -0.53
C PRO A 183 9.63 -5.59 -0.10
N ARG A 184 8.70 -5.98 0.78
CA ARG A 184 7.56 -5.16 1.16
C ARG A 184 7.88 -4.35 2.41
N ILE A 185 7.91 -3.03 2.28
CA ILE A 185 8.12 -2.13 3.42
C ILE A 185 6.83 -1.46 3.92
N LEU A 186 5.77 -1.55 3.13
CA LEU A 186 4.43 -1.02 3.39
C LEU A 186 3.37 -1.89 2.72
N ALA A 187 2.13 -1.74 3.13
CA ALA A 187 0.95 -2.27 2.45
C ALA A 187 0.30 -1.17 1.61
N THR A 188 0.05 -1.47 0.35
CA THR A 188 -0.53 -0.54 -0.62
C THR A 188 -2.05 -0.52 -0.63
N TRP A 189 -2.68 -1.50 0.02
CA TRP A 189 -4.13 -1.70 0.02
C TRP A 189 -4.89 -0.78 0.99
N PHE A 190 -4.17 -0.11 1.90
CA PHE A 190 -4.69 0.94 2.77
C PHE A 190 -3.64 2.04 2.91
N MET A 191 -3.98 3.25 2.48
CA MET A 191 -3.10 4.41 2.59
C MET A 191 -3.92 5.63 2.98
N HIS A 192 -3.57 6.24 4.11
CA HIS A 192 -4.15 7.50 4.57
C HIS A 192 -3.16 8.64 4.37
N ALA A 193 -3.62 9.78 3.87
CA ALA A 193 -2.81 10.97 3.79
C ALA A 193 -3.64 12.25 3.78
N ARG A 194 -3.10 13.31 4.36
CA ARG A 194 -3.52 14.67 4.02
C ARG A 194 -3.09 15.01 2.59
N SER A 195 -3.84 15.89 1.91
CA SER A 195 -3.41 16.37 0.58
C SER A 195 -2.03 17.00 0.67
N GLU A 196 -1.26 16.95 -0.41
CA GLU A 196 0.10 17.52 -0.45
C GLU A 196 1.10 16.91 0.57
N THR A 197 0.76 15.80 1.26
CA THR A 197 1.68 15.13 2.18
C THR A 197 3.00 14.81 1.49
N PRO A 198 4.15 15.27 2.02
CA PRO A 198 5.44 15.18 1.33
C PRO A 198 5.84 13.80 0.82
N LEU A 199 5.60 12.77 1.64
CA LEU A 199 5.88 11.38 1.27
C LEU A 199 5.05 10.94 0.06
N VAL A 200 3.76 11.29 0.05
CA VAL A 200 2.82 10.91 -1.00
C VAL A 200 3.09 11.67 -2.30
N VAL A 201 3.35 12.98 -2.22
CA VAL A 201 3.73 13.78 -3.39
C VAL A 201 5.01 13.22 -4.03
N ALA A 202 6.01 12.87 -3.22
CA ALA A 202 7.26 12.35 -3.70
C ALA A 202 7.14 10.98 -4.39
N ILE A 203 6.46 10.01 -3.75
CA ILE A 203 6.24 8.71 -4.38
C ILE A 203 5.32 8.82 -5.59
N ASN A 204 4.34 9.73 -5.59
CA ASN A 204 3.47 10.01 -6.74
C ASN A 204 4.28 10.48 -7.95
N ALA A 205 5.20 11.44 -7.78
CA ALA A 205 6.08 11.91 -8.84
C ALA A 205 6.97 10.79 -9.40
N ALA A 206 7.61 10.00 -8.52
CA ALA A 206 8.45 8.88 -8.95
C ALA A 206 7.66 7.77 -9.68
N TYR A 207 6.45 7.45 -9.20
CA TYR A 207 5.60 6.43 -9.83
C TYR A 207 5.05 6.91 -11.17
N GLN A 208 4.72 8.20 -11.30
CA GLN A 208 4.35 8.80 -12.58
C GLN A 208 5.50 8.77 -13.59
N ASP A 209 6.72 9.15 -13.19
CA ASP A 209 7.90 9.09 -14.08
C ASP A 209 8.14 7.66 -14.58
N TYR A 210 8.03 6.68 -13.69
CA TYR A 210 8.08 5.26 -14.03
C TYR A 210 6.99 4.87 -15.05
N TRP A 211 5.74 5.26 -14.81
CA TRP A 211 4.62 4.98 -15.71
C TRP A 211 4.75 5.63 -17.09
N LEU A 212 5.40 6.80 -17.20
CA LEU A 212 5.56 7.51 -18.45
C LEU A 212 6.78 7.02 -19.25
N ARG A 213 7.88 6.67 -18.57
CA ARG A 213 9.17 6.41 -19.22
C ARG A 213 9.55 4.95 -19.33
N ALA A 214 9.06 4.06 -18.47
CA ALA A 214 9.42 2.66 -18.61
C ALA A 214 8.81 2.07 -19.90
N GLU A 215 9.60 1.29 -20.62
CA GLU A 215 9.19 0.67 -21.88
C GLU A 215 8.36 -0.60 -21.68
N LYS A 216 8.55 -1.27 -20.54
CA LYS A 216 7.88 -2.52 -20.19
C LYS A 216 7.33 -2.45 -18.76
N PRO A 217 6.29 -3.23 -18.42
CA PRO A 217 5.88 -3.40 -17.04
C PRO A 217 7.06 -3.97 -16.24
N GLY A 218 7.58 -3.18 -15.31
CA GLY A 218 8.59 -3.60 -14.37
C GLY A 218 8.04 -4.56 -13.31
N ASP A 219 8.92 -4.88 -12.37
CA ASP A 219 8.71 -5.82 -11.27
C ASP A 219 7.40 -5.58 -10.51
N TYR A 220 6.77 -6.66 -10.03
CA TYR A 220 5.53 -6.60 -9.25
C TYR A 220 5.66 -5.70 -8.02
N PHE A 221 6.83 -5.68 -7.37
CA PHE A 221 7.13 -4.90 -6.17
C PHE A 221 7.70 -3.52 -6.46
N MET A 222 7.67 -3.05 -7.72
CA MET A 222 8.23 -1.75 -8.12
C MET A 222 7.79 -0.58 -7.23
N PHE A 223 6.53 -0.58 -6.75
CA PHE A 223 6.06 0.43 -5.80
C PHE A 223 6.92 0.50 -4.54
N HIS A 224 7.29 -0.65 -3.96
CA HIS A 224 8.09 -0.70 -2.74
C HIS A 224 9.52 -0.24 -2.99
N TYR A 225 10.11 -0.60 -4.13
CA TYR A 225 11.45 -0.15 -4.50
C TYR A 225 11.50 1.37 -4.71
N LEU A 226 10.48 1.93 -5.38
CA LEU A 226 10.35 3.37 -5.56
C LEU A 226 10.16 4.08 -4.22
N PHE A 227 9.31 3.56 -3.33
CA PHE A 227 9.12 4.15 -2.01
C PHE A 227 10.41 4.13 -1.18
N GLU A 228 11.15 3.03 -1.22
CA GLU A 228 12.45 2.93 -0.55
C GLU A 228 13.46 3.92 -1.14
N ALA A 229 13.57 4.01 -2.47
CA ALA A 229 14.46 4.96 -3.16
C ALA A 229 14.15 6.41 -2.76
N VAL A 230 12.86 6.78 -2.73
CA VAL A 230 12.39 8.12 -2.35
C VAL A 230 12.72 8.46 -0.91
N VAL A 231 12.51 7.52 0.02
CA VAL A 231 12.81 7.74 1.45
C VAL A 231 14.31 7.80 1.73
N LEU A 232 15.13 7.10 0.94
CA LEU A 232 16.59 7.11 1.04
C LEU A 232 17.25 8.32 0.37
N SER A 233 16.60 8.94 -0.61
CA SER A 233 17.18 10.06 -1.37
C SER A 233 17.06 11.41 -0.68
N GLN A 234 16.18 11.56 0.32
CA GLN A 234 15.94 12.84 1.00
C GLN A 234 15.83 12.70 2.52
N LEU A 235 16.60 13.51 3.25
CA LEU A 235 16.63 13.48 4.73
C LEU A 235 15.25 13.74 5.35
N ARG A 236 14.51 14.72 4.82
CA ARG A 236 13.17 15.07 5.30
C ARG A 236 12.21 13.89 5.17
N LEU A 237 12.15 13.26 4.00
CA LEU A 237 11.30 12.09 3.76
C LEU A 237 11.70 10.91 4.64
N SER A 238 13.00 10.72 4.87
CA SER A 238 13.50 9.70 5.80
C SER A 238 13.05 9.91 7.24
N LYS A 239 12.97 11.16 7.70
CA LYS A 239 12.44 11.50 9.03
C LYS A 239 10.94 11.24 9.09
N LEU A 240 10.19 11.79 8.14
CA LEU A 240 8.74 11.58 8.07
C LEU A 240 8.36 10.10 8.06
N TRP A 241 9.08 9.26 7.32
CA TRP A 241 8.83 7.81 7.30
C TRP A 241 9.13 7.13 8.64
N LYS A 242 10.15 7.58 9.38
CA LYS A 242 10.45 7.05 10.71
C LYS A 242 9.36 7.39 11.72
N ASP A 243 8.71 8.54 11.55
CA ASP A 243 7.65 9.02 12.43
C ASP A 243 6.30 8.32 12.17
N VAL A 244 6.16 7.59 11.06
CA VAL A 244 4.96 6.78 10.77
C VAL A 244 4.89 5.59 11.74
N PRO A 245 3.82 5.46 12.54
CA PRO A 245 3.63 4.34 13.46
C PRO A 245 3.74 2.98 12.76
N PHE A 246 4.45 2.03 13.37
CA PHE A 246 4.51 0.68 12.85
C PHE A 246 3.26 -0.10 13.25
N HIS A 247 2.39 -0.38 12.28
CA HIS A 247 1.29 -1.33 12.42
C HIS A 247 1.45 -2.43 11.38
N SER A 248 1.48 -3.68 11.83
CA SER A 248 1.71 -4.83 10.96
C SER A 248 0.56 -5.02 9.97
N ALA A 249 0.91 -5.26 8.71
CA ALA A 249 -0.04 -5.67 7.67
C ALA A 249 -0.41 -7.16 7.76
N ALA A 250 0.20 -7.95 8.66
CA ALA A 250 -0.08 -9.38 8.81
C ALA A 250 -1.47 -9.66 9.40
N THR A 251 -1.83 -9.00 10.52
CA THR A 251 -3.12 -9.21 11.19
C THR A 251 -4.33 -8.94 10.29
N PRO A 252 -4.32 -7.89 9.42
CA PRO A 252 -5.35 -7.71 8.41
C PRO A 252 -5.45 -8.81 7.33
N HIS A 253 -4.61 -9.84 7.32
CA HIS A 253 -4.69 -10.97 6.37
C HIS A 253 -5.22 -12.27 6.99
N GLU A 254 -5.59 -12.26 8.27
CA GLU A 254 -6.08 -13.46 8.97
C GLU A 254 -7.32 -14.03 8.29
N LEU A 255 -8.32 -13.19 7.99
CA LEU A 255 -9.55 -13.64 7.34
C LEU A 255 -9.32 -14.12 5.90
N GLN A 256 -8.30 -13.58 5.22
CA GLN A 256 -7.92 -14.02 3.88
C GLN A 256 -7.45 -15.47 3.87
N ALA A 257 -6.67 -15.87 4.87
CA ALA A 257 -6.16 -17.23 4.99
C ALA A 257 -7.28 -18.27 5.22
N LEU A 258 -8.43 -17.82 5.76
CA LEU A 258 -9.56 -18.67 6.09
C LEU A 258 -10.63 -18.77 4.99
N LEU A 259 -10.51 -18.03 3.88
CA LEU A 259 -11.57 -17.92 2.87
C LEU A 259 -12.09 -19.27 2.35
N GLY A 260 -11.21 -20.27 2.20
CA GLY A 260 -11.58 -21.62 1.75
C GLY A 260 -12.03 -22.58 2.85
N HIS A 261 -11.95 -22.21 4.12
CA HIS A 261 -12.32 -23.05 5.25
C HIS A 261 -13.83 -22.96 5.54
N PRO A 262 -14.43 -23.97 6.20
CA PRO A 262 -15.80 -23.89 6.72
C PRO A 262 -16.00 -22.62 7.56
N PHE A 263 -17.14 -21.97 7.39
CA PHE A 263 -17.43 -20.73 8.10
C PHE A 263 -17.77 -21.00 9.57
N GLU A 264 -17.08 -20.29 10.47
CA GLU A 264 -17.33 -20.29 11.90
C GLU A 264 -17.54 -18.84 12.38
N TYR A 265 -18.72 -18.55 12.93
CA TYR A 265 -19.10 -17.19 13.31
C TYR A 265 -18.24 -16.62 14.44
N ASP A 266 -17.97 -17.41 15.48
CA ASP A 266 -17.18 -16.97 16.63
C ASP A 266 -15.73 -16.67 16.22
N LEU A 267 -15.15 -17.49 15.33
CA LEU A 267 -13.84 -17.22 14.76
C LEU A 267 -13.85 -15.95 13.91
N TYR A 268 -14.85 -15.78 13.03
CA TYR A 268 -15.03 -14.56 12.25
C TYR A 268 -15.07 -13.30 13.14
N ARG A 269 -15.84 -13.33 14.23
CA ARG A 269 -15.95 -12.21 15.17
C ARG A 269 -14.66 -11.97 15.94
N SER A 270 -14.04 -13.02 16.46
CA SER A 270 -12.76 -12.89 17.18
C SER A 270 -11.65 -12.26 16.33
N ILE A 271 -11.64 -12.50 15.00
CA ILE A 271 -10.70 -11.87 14.07
C ILE A 271 -10.98 -10.37 13.91
N LEU A 272 -12.25 -9.97 13.81
CA LEU A 272 -12.64 -8.57 13.67
C LEU A 272 -12.45 -7.76 14.96
N ASP A 273 -12.60 -8.40 16.12
CA ASP A 273 -12.29 -7.80 17.42
C ASP A 273 -10.79 -7.47 17.55
N ARG A 274 -9.92 -8.36 17.05
CA ARG A 274 -8.46 -8.13 17.02
C ARG A 274 -8.03 -7.14 15.94
N SER A 275 -8.72 -7.11 14.80
CA SER A 275 -8.41 -6.21 13.70
C SER A 275 -9.69 -5.77 13.00
N TRP A 276 -10.03 -4.49 13.20
CA TRP A 276 -11.17 -3.80 12.60
C TRP A 276 -11.19 -3.79 11.07
N ILE A 277 -10.11 -4.24 10.43
CA ILE A 277 -9.87 -4.22 9.00
C ILE A 277 -9.28 -5.55 8.54
N GLN A 278 -9.77 -6.08 7.41
CA GLN A 278 -9.32 -7.33 6.80
C GLN A 278 -9.17 -7.16 5.28
N LYS A 279 -7.95 -7.35 4.78
CA LYS A 279 -7.64 -7.41 3.35
C LYS A 279 -7.93 -8.80 2.83
N LEU A 280 -8.88 -8.93 1.92
CA LEU A 280 -9.29 -10.21 1.31
C LEU A 280 -8.79 -10.36 -0.14
N THR A 281 -9.18 -11.45 -0.80
CA THR A 281 -8.97 -11.69 -2.22
C THR A 281 -10.21 -12.32 -2.84
N HIS A 282 -10.55 -11.94 -4.06
CA HIS A 282 -11.59 -12.58 -4.87
C HIS A 282 -11.01 -13.54 -5.91
N LYS A 283 -9.67 -13.60 -6.03
CA LYS A 283 -8.95 -14.54 -6.89
C LYS A 283 -8.76 -15.84 -6.11
N PHE A 284 -9.87 -16.52 -5.86
CA PHE A 284 -9.88 -17.78 -5.14
C PHE A 284 -10.38 -18.87 -6.08
N GLU A 285 -9.56 -19.87 -6.35
CA GLU A 285 -9.98 -21.08 -7.03
C GLU A 285 -10.44 -22.08 -5.97
N THR A 286 -11.72 -22.43 -5.98
CA THR A 286 -12.29 -23.41 -5.06
C THR A 286 -11.69 -24.78 -5.38
N THR A 287 -10.74 -25.26 -4.58
CA THR A 287 -10.04 -26.52 -4.83
C THR A 287 -10.80 -27.75 -4.36
N MET A 288 -11.82 -27.61 -3.50
CA MET A 288 -12.62 -28.74 -3.00
C MET A 288 -14.09 -28.36 -2.87
N PRO A 289 -15.04 -29.19 -3.35
CA PRO A 289 -16.44 -29.07 -2.99
C PRO A 289 -16.58 -29.31 -1.48
N SER A 290 -16.90 -28.27 -0.71
CA SER A 290 -17.33 -28.41 0.67
C SER A 290 -18.85 -28.50 0.70
N SER A 291 -19.41 -29.46 1.43
CA SER A 291 -20.85 -29.53 1.70
C SER A 291 -21.33 -28.44 2.66
N ALA A 292 -20.41 -27.87 3.44
CA ALA A 292 -20.68 -26.76 4.36
C ALA A 292 -20.28 -25.41 3.74
N PRO A 293 -21.03 -24.31 4.02
CA PRO A 293 -20.65 -22.96 3.60
C PRO A 293 -19.27 -22.57 4.13
N THR A 294 -18.41 -22.08 3.23
CA THR A 294 -17.08 -21.55 3.54
C THR A 294 -17.13 -20.06 3.87
N PHE A 295 -16.05 -19.51 4.42
CA PHE A 295 -15.91 -18.07 4.65
C PHE A 295 -16.15 -17.24 3.37
N ILE A 296 -15.60 -17.64 2.22
CA ILE A 296 -15.81 -16.90 0.97
C ILE A 296 -17.28 -16.94 0.53
N SER A 297 -17.96 -18.09 0.69
CA SER A 297 -19.38 -18.19 0.32
C SER A 297 -20.25 -17.30 1.21
N ARG A 298 -20.04 -17.32 2.53
CA ARG A 298 -20.80 -16.50 3.48
C ARG A 298 -20.54 -15.01 3.31
N LEU A 299 -19.29 -14.59 3.13
CA LEU A 299 -18.96 -13.19 2.87
C LEU A 299 -19.44 -12.72 1.49
N SER A 300 -19.70 -13.64 0.56
CA SER A 300 -20.31 -13.34 -0.75
C SER A 300 -21.82 -13.14 -0.68
N GLU A 301 -22.49 -13.69 0.35
CA GLU A 301 -23.92 -13.47 0.64
C GLU A 301 -24.15 -12.11 1.33
N GLY A 302 -23.15 -11.57 2.03
CA GLY A 302 -23.20 -10.30 2.73
C GLY A 302 -22.35 -10.28 3.98
N LEU A 303 -22.58 -9.30 4.87
CA LEU A 303 -21.96 -9.28 6.20
C LEU A 303 -22.63 -10.34 7.10
N PRO A 304 -21.89 -11.32 7.65
CA PRO A 304 -22.47 -12.36 8.49
C PRO A 304 -23.12 -11.80 9.76
N LEU A 305 -24.38 -12.14 9.97
CA LEU A 305 -25.16 -11.80 11.17
C LEU A 305 -24.96 -12.81 12.29
N ALA A 306 -25.23 -12.38 13.52
CA ALA A 306 -25.21 -13.29 14.68
C ALA A 306 -26.20 -14.44 14.46
N PRO A 307 -25.82 -15.68 14.80
CA PRO A 307 -26.76 -16.77 14.86
C PRO A 307 -27.90 -16.46 15.86
N PRO A 308 -29.14 -16.88 15.59
CA PRO A 308 -30.29 -16.60 16.47
C PRO A 308 -30.15 -17.08 17.92
N HIS A 309 -29.25 -18.03 18.18
CA HIS A 309 -29.00 -18.60 19.51
C HIS A 309 -28.00 -17.79 20.36
N LEU A 310 -27.39 -16.74 19.80
CA LEU A 310 -26.45 -15.85 20.50
C LEU A 310 -27.06 -14.47 20.83
N GLU A 311 -28.34 -14.22 20.50
CA GLU A 311 -29.06 -12.98 20.84
C GLU A 311 -29.73 -13.00 22.24
N GLY A 312 -29.28 -13.89 23.14
CA GLY A 312 -29.83 -14.10 24.49
C GLY A 312 -29.03 -13.40 25.59
#